data_AF-A0A1A8XGX8-F1
#
_entry.id   AF-A0A1A8XGX8-F1
#
_cell.length_a   1.000
_cell.length_b   1.000
_cell.length_c   1.000
_cell.angle_alpha   90.00
_cell.angle_beta   90.00
_cell.angle_gamma   90.00
#
_symmetry.space_group_name_H-M   'P 1'
#
loop_
_entity.id
_entity.type
_entity.pdbx_description
1 polymer ?
#
loop_
_entity_poly.entity_id
_entity_poly.type
_entity_poly.pdbx_seq_one_letter_code
_entity_poly.pdbx_strand_id
1 'polypeptide(L)'
;MTKSIPEFSAPIAGTEAPPEMLAACHRRTEAQCQGLRRLVPHLFAHGADDAARTAAIRLMRYFDTAVLHHYADEDDDLFPALIESMAGSDAICLREIIDGLTADRRALEARWHHLRAQCSQRSTP
;
A
#
# COMPACT_ATOMS: atom_id res chain seq x y z
N MET A 1 14.70 28.54 0.41
CA MET A 1 15.30 27.18 0.37
C MET A 1 14.18 26.16 0.28
N THR A 2 13.79 25.75 -0.92
CA THR A 2 12.78 24.71 -1.16
C THR A 2 13.47 23.34 -1.11
N LYS A 3 13.20 22.54 -0.08
CA LYS A 3 13.68 21.15 -0.01
C LYS A 3 12.81 20.31 -0.94
N SER A 4 13.37 19.93 -2.10
CA SER A 4 12.74 19.00 -3.03
C SER A 4 12.45 17.66 -2.36
N ILE A 5 11.21 17.19 -2.53
CA ILE A 5 10.78 15.84 -2.16
C ILE A 5 11.50 14.87 -3.12
N PRO A 6 12.17 13.82 -2.63
CA PRO A 6 12.92 12.91 -3.49
C PRO A 6 11.97 12.19 -4.45
N GLU A 7 12.22 12.32 -5.75
CA GLU A 7 11.64 11.47 -6.78
C GLU A 7 12.27 10.08 -6.66
N PHE A 8 11.48 9.09 -6.24
CA PHE A 8 11.93 7.73 -6.08
C PHE A 8 11.46 6.89 -7.27
N SER A 9 12.30 6.76 -8.29
CA SER A 9 12.10 5.79 -9.37
C SER A 9 12.69 4.45 -8.96
N ALA A 10 11.83 3.54 -8.48
CA ALA A 10 12.19 2.13 -8.38
C ALA A 10 12.04 1.47 -9.76
N PRO A 11 12.94 0.54 -10.14
CA PRO A 11 12.85 -0.16 -11.43
C PRO A 11 11.54 -0.94 -11.51
N ILE A 12 10.93 -0.94 -12.70
CA ILE A 12 9.77 -1.77 -13.02
C ILE A 12 10.30 -3.19 -13.20
N ALA A 13 10.07 -4.06 -12.23
CA ALA A 13 10.37 -5.48 -12.37
C ALA A 13 9.43 -6.08 -13.45
N GLY A 14 10.01 -6.80 -14.41
CA GLY A 14 9.24 -7.52 -15.42
C GLY A 14 8.59 -8.78 -14.86
N THR A 15 7.56 -9.29 -15.55
CA THR A 15 6.75 -10.46 -15.18
C THR A 15 7.54 -11.79 -15.09
N GLU A 16 8.80 -11.81 -15.52
CA GLU A 16 9.69 -12.98 -15.55
C GLU A 16 10.30 -13.34 -14.17
N ALA A 17 10.12 -12.49 -13.15
CA ALA A 17 10.58 -12.75 -11.78
C ALA A 17 9.49 -12.41 -10.73
N PRO A 18 8.47 -13.27 -10.57
CA PRO A 18 7.31 -12.99 -9.74
C PRO A 18 7.64 -12.58 -8.29
N PRO A 19 8.58 -13.25 -7.57
CA PRO A 19 8.94 -12.87 -6.20
C PRO A 19 9.57 -11.48 -6.09
N GLU A 20 10.38 -11.09 -7.08
CA GLU A 20 11.10 -9.82 -7.09
C GLU A 20 10.17 -8.64 -7.40
N MET A 21 9.19 -8.88 -8.28
CA MET A 21 8.10 -7.94 -8.58
C MET A 21 7.22 -7.70 -7.34
N LEU A 22 6.87 -8.76 -6.60
CA LEU A 22 6.13 -8.65 -5.35
C LEU A 22 6.90 -7.88 -4.29
N ALA A 23 8.19 -8.20 -4.11
CA ALA A 23 9.06 -7.45 -3.20
C ALA A 23 9.16 -5.97 -3.58
N ALA A 24 9.21 -5.64 -4.88
CA ALA A 24 9.19 -4.26 -5.34
C ALA A 24 7.85 -3.57 -5.07
N CYS A 25 6.73 -4.28 -5.22
CA CYS A 25 5.40 -3.77 -4.88
C CYS A 25 5.30 -3.48 -3.37
N HIS A 26 5.77 -4.40 -2.52
CA HIS A 26 5.76 -4.25 -1.07
C HIS A 26 6.62 -3.08 -0.61
N ARG A 27 7.84 -2.93 -1.14
CA ARG A 27 8.68 -1.74 -0.88
C ARG A 27 7.98 -0.44 -1.26
N ARG A 28 7.20 -0.44 -2.35
CA ARG A 28 6.44 0.74 -2.78
C ARG A 28 5.32 1.05 -1.80
N THR A 29 4.58 0.05 -1.33
CA THR A 29 3.53 0.23 -0.32
C THR A 29 4.10 0.73 1.00
N GLU A 30 5.24 0.18 1.44
CA GLU A 30 5.92 0.65 2.65
C GLU A 30 6.31 2.14 2.57
N ALA A 31 6.85 2.57 1.42
CA ALA A 31 7.22 3.97 1.20
C ALA A 31 6.00 4.91 1.33
N GLN A 32 4.82 4.48 0.87
CA GLN A 32 3.59 5.27 0.98
C GLN A 32 3.05 5.31 2.42
N CYS A 33 3.16 4.20 3.16
CA CYS A 33 2.88 4.16 4.59
C CYS A 33 3.80 5.10 5.37
N GLN A 34 5.09 5.16 5.03
CA GLN A 34 6.01 6.16 5.61
C GLN A 34 5.61 7.59 5.23
N GLY A 35 5.11 7.81 4.02
CA GLY A 35 4.51 9.08 3.59
C GLY A 35 3.35 9.52 4.48
N LEU A 36 2.39 8.64 4.75
CA LEU A 36 1.29 8.89 5.69
C LEU A 36 1.80 9.23 7.09
N ARG A 37 2.76 8.46 7.61
CA ARG A 37 3.36 8.70 8.94
C ARG A 37 4.03 10.07 9.06
N ARG A 38 4.60 10.60 7.97
CA ARG A 38 5.21 11.94 7.92
C ARG A 38 4.18 13.05 7.74
N LEU A 39 3.07 12.77 7.03
CA LEU A 39 2.01 13.74 6.79
C LEU A 39 1.28 14.13 8.09
N VAL A 40 1.03 13.18 8.98
CA VAL A 40 0.34 13.43 10.26
C VAL A 40 1.02 14.54 11.09
N PRO A 41 2.30 14.45 11.47
CA PRO A 41 2.96 15.52 12.24
C PRO A 41 3.07 16.83 11.45
N HIS A 42 3.20 16.79 10.13
CA HIS A 42 3.21 18.00 9.29
C HIS A 42 1.88 18.75 9.36
N LEU A 43 0.75 18.02 9.27
CA LEU A 43 -0.59 18.60 9.40
C LEU A 43 -0.79 19.26 10.76
N PHE A 44 -0.26 18.68 11.85
CA PHE A 44 -0.32 19.30 13.17
C PHE A 44 0.50 20.58 13.26
N ALA A 45 1.68 20.63 12.64
CA ALA A 45 2.59 21.77 12.74
C ALA A 45 2.25 22.92 11.78
N HIS A 46 1.77 22.61 10.58
CA HIS A 46 1.65 23.56 9.47
C HIS A 46 0.23 23.66 8.90
N GLY A 47 -0.70 22.82 9.36
CA GLY A 47 -2.04 22.73 8.79
C GLY A 47 -2.05 22.15 7.38
N ALA A 48 -3.15 22.35 6.66
CA ALA A 48 -3.33 21.88 5.29
C ALA A 48 -2.71 22.84 4.27
N ASP A 49 -1.40 23.09 4.40
CA ASP A 49 -0.62 23.85 3.42
C ASP A 49 -0.49 23.11 2.08
N ASP A 50 0.10 23.77 1.07
CA ASP A 50 0.20 23.21 -0.28
C ASP A 50 1.02 21.91 -0.33
N ALA A 51 2.01 21.78 0.55
CA ALA A 51 2.82 20.58 0.66
C ALA A 51 1.99 19.41 1.21
N ALA A 52 1.20 19.63 2.27
CA ALA A 52 0.30 18.65 2.84
C ALA A 52 -0.78 18.23 1.85
N ARG A 53 -1.39 19.18 1.13
CA ARG A 53 -2.41 18.89 0.09
C ARG A 53 -1.83 18.05 -1.04
N THR A 54 -0.64 18.42 -1.53
CA THR A 54 0.05 17.67 -2.60
C THR A 54 0.39 16.25 -2.16
N ALA A 55 0.92 16.09 -0.94
CA ALA A 55 1.23 14.78 -0.37
C ALA A 55 -0.05 13.93 -0.20
N ALA A 56 -1.12 14.51 0.33
CA ALA A 56 -2.41 13.86 0.50
C ALA A 56 -2.97 13.36 -0.84
N ILE A 57 -3.00 14.21 -1.89
CA ILE A 57 -3.49 13.82 -3.22
C ILE A 57 -2.67 12.65 -3.79
N ARG A 58 -1.34 12.68 -3.66
CA ARG A 58 -0.46 11.61 -4.15
C ARG A 58 -0.71 10.29 -3.42
N LEU A 59 -0.82 10.34 -2.09
CA LEU A 59 -1.12 9.18 -1.26
C LEU A 59 -2.52 8.63 -1.60
N MET A 60 -3.51 9.51 -1.76
CA MET A 60 -4.87 9.13 -2.12
C MET A 60 -4.91 8.38 -3.45
N ARG A 61 -4.30 8.94 -4.48
CA ARG A 61 -4.23 8.27 -5.79
C ARG A 61 -3.53 6.91 -5.71
N TYR A 62 -2.49 6.77 -4.89
CA TYR A 62 -1.80 5.48 -4.72
C TYR A 62 -2.72 4.43 -4.09
N PHE A 63 -3.29 4.73 -2.92
CA PHE A 63 -4.13 3.78 -2.22
C PHE A 63 -5.47 3.52 -2.92
N ASP A 64 -5.97 4.45 -3.74
CA ASP A 64 -7.19 4.26 -4.54
C ASP A 64 -6.97 3.36 -5.78
N THR A 65 -5.73 3.17 -6.26
CA THR A 65 -5.44 2.45 -7.52
C THR A 65 -4.50 1.26 -7.37
N ALA A 66 -3.34 1.45 -6.74
CA ALA A 66 -2.28 0.44 -6.66
C ALA A 66 -2.65 -0.73 -5.75
N VAL A 67 -3.55 -0.49 -4.80
CA VAL A 67 -3.96 -1.45 -3.79
C VAL A 67 -4.95 -2.47 -4.36
N LEU A 68 -5.91 -2.02 -5.18
CA LEU A 68 -6.93 -2.90 -5.76
C LEU A 68 -6.35 -3.89 -6.77
N HIS A 69 -5.40 -3.46 -7.60
CA HIS A 69 -4.78 -4.35 -8.60
C HIS A 69 -3.84 -5.38 -7.95
N HIS A 70 -3.08 -4.98 -6.93
CA HIS A 70 -2.13 -5.87 -6.26
C HIS A 70 -2.81 -7.03 -5.52
N TYR A 71 -4.04 -6.84 -5.05
CA TYR A 71 -4.78 -7.86 -4.31
C TYR A 71 -5.30 -8.99 -5.20
N ALA A 72 -5.70 -8.66 -6.44
CA ALA A 72 -6.10 -9.68 -7.41
C ALA A 72 -4.89 -10.55 -7.80
N ASP A 73 -3.73 -9.94 -8.07
CA ASP A 73 -2.51 -10.67 -8.42
C ASP A 73 -2.04 -11.62 -7.28
N GLU A 74 -2.25 -11.24 -6.02
CA GLU A 74 -1.88 -12.05 -4.86
C GLU A 74 -2.91 -13.17 -4.58
N ASP A 75 -4.20 -12.85 -4.54
CA ASP A 75 -5.27 -13.79 -4.18
C ASP A 75 -5.55 -14.82 -5.29
N ASP A 76 -5.55 -14.41 -6.57
CA ASP A 76 -5.98 -15.25 -7.69
C ASP A 76 -4.84 -16.09 -8.27
N ASP A 77 -3.59 -15.62 -8.21
CA ASP A 77 -2.44 -16.25 -8.87
C ASP A 77 -1.35 -16.72 -7.88
N LEU A 78 -0.79 -15.80 -7.09
CA LEU A 78 0.41 -16.08 -6.29
C LEU A 78 0.14 -17.06 -5.13
N PHE A 79 -0.85 -16.78 -4.29
CA PHE A 79 -1.11 -17.59 -3.10
C PHE A 79 -1.52 -19.03 -3.45
N PRO A 80 -2.39 -19.28 -4.45
CA PRO A 80 -2.68 -20.63 -4.91
C PRO A 80 -1.42 -21.38 -5.38
N ALA A 81 -0.59 -20.75 -6.24
CA ALA A 81 0.61 -21.38 -6.76
C ALA A 81 1.63 -21.72 -5.66
N LEU A 82 1.77 -20.85 -4.65
CA LEU A 82 2.69 -21.07 -3.53
C LEU A 82 2.22 -22.22 -2.63
N ILE A 83 0.92 -22.32 -2.36
CA ILE A 83 0.34 -23.43 -1.59
C ILE A 83 0.51 -24.77 -2.33
N GLU A 84 0.27 -24.80 -3.64
CA GLU A 84 0.42 -26.02 -4.45
C GLU A 84 1.88 -26.51 -4.52
N SER A 85 2.85 -25.60 -4.40
CA SER A 85 4.28 -25.95 -4.42
C SER A 85 4.80 -26.58 -3.11
N MET A 86 4.01 -26.55 -2.03
CA MET A 86 4.38 -27.01 -0.69
C MET A 86 3.53 -28.23 -0.27
N ALA A 87 4.10 -29.15 0.51
CA ALA A 87 3.39 -30.33 1.01
C ALA A 87 3.50 -30.46 2.54
N GLY A 88 2.52 -31.11 3.16
CA GLY A 88 2.54 -31.43 4.59
C GLY A 88 2.39 -30.20 5.49
N SER A 89 3.14 -30.17 6.61
CA SER A 89 3.05 -29.10 7.62
C SER A 89 3.36 -27.70 7.06
N ASP A 90 4.20 -27.62 6.03
CA ASP A 90 4.63 -26.34 5.46
C ASP A 90 3.48 -25.66 4.70
N ALA A 91 2.61 -26.42 4.06
CA ALA A 91 1.40 -25.89 3.41
C ALA A 91 0.38 -25.34 4.42
N ILE A 92 0.32 -25.91 5.64
CA ILE A 92 -0.57 -25.44 6.71
C ILE A 92 -0.04 -24.12 7.29
N CYS A 93 1.24 -24.08 7.67
CA CYS A 93 1.89 -22.87 8.16
C CYS A 93 1.79 -21.72 7.14
N LEU A 94 1.99 -22.03 5.86
CA LEU A 94 1.87 -21.06 4.79
C LEU A 94 0.43 -20.52 4.64
N ARG A 95 -0.59 -21.37 4.78
CA ARG A 95 -2.00 -20.95 4.75
C ARG A 95 -2.29 -19.94 5.88
N GLU A 96 -1.82 -20.22 7.10
CA GLU A 96 -2.02 -19.33 8.25
C GLU A 96 -1.37 -17.95 8.03
N ILE A 97 -0.18 -17.92 7.41
CA ILE A 97 0.49 -16.67 7.05
C ILE A 97 -0.31 -15.90 5.99
N ILE A 98 -0.78 -16.58 4.94
CA ILE A 98 -1.59 -15.97 3.87
C ILE A 98 -2.91 -15.41 4.43
N ASP A 99 -3.56 -16.14 5.32
CA ASP A 99 -4.81 -15.70 5.97
C ASP A 99 -4.57 -14.45 6.84
N GLY A 100 -3.45 -14.42 7.58
CA GLY A 100 -3.04 -13.26 8.36
C GLY A 100 -2.78 -12.03 7.50
N LEU A 101 -2.02 -12.19 6.41
CA LEU A 101 -1.77 -11.11 5.44
C LEU A 101 -3.07 -10.60 4.82
N THR A 102 -3.97 -11.50 4.45
CA THR A 102 -5.30 -11.16 3.91
C THR A 102 -6.16 -10.40 4.91
N ALA A 103 -6.10 -10.75 6.20
CA ALA A 103 -6.83 -10.04 7.25
C ALA A 103 -6.27 -8.63 7.49
N ASP A 104 -4.95 -8.49 7.59
CA ASP A 104 -4.27 -7.19 7.76
C ASP A 104 -4.58 -6.24 6.60
N ARG A 105 -4.58 -6.80 5.39
CA ARG A 105 -4.94 -6.13 4.15
C ARG A 105 -6.35 -5.55 4.19
N ARG A 106 -7.36 -6.36 4.53
CA ARG A 106 -8.76 -5.90 4.70
C ARG A 106 -8.89 -4.82 5.77
N ALA A 107 -8.14 -4.95 6.87
CA ALA A 107 -8.14 -3.93 7.92
C ALA A 107 -7.54 -2.59 7.44
N LEU A 108 -6.48 -2.62 6.63
CA LEU A 108 -5.90 -1.44 6.01
C LEU A 108 -6.88 -0.77 5.04
N GLU A 109 -7.54 -1.55 4.19
CA GLU A 109 -8.56 -1.06 3.25
C GLU A 109 -9.74 -0.39 3.97
N ALA A 110 -10.26 -1.03 5.03
CA ALA A 110 -11.33 -0.44 5.84
C ALA A 110 -10.92 0.88 6.50
N ARG A 111 -9.70 0.96 7.05
CA ARG A 111 -9.14 2.19 7.63
C ARG A 111 -8.97 3.28 6.57
N TRP A 112 -8.55 2.90 5.37
CA TRP A 112 -8.40 3.82 4.24
C TRP A 112 -9.74 4.40 3.81
N HIS A 113 -10.76 3.56 3.59
CA HIS A 113 -12.11 4.04 3.25
C HIS A 113 -12.68 4.99 4.30
N HIS A 114 -12.47 4.68 5.58
CA HIS A 114 -12.88 5.57 6.67
C HIS A 114 -12.18 6.94 6.59
N LEU A 115 -10.85 6.96 6.39
CA LEU A 115 -10.09 8.19 6.21
C LEU A 115 -10.56 8.99 4.98
N ARG A 116 -10.80 8.31 3.86
CA ARG A 116 -11.29 8.94 2.62
C ARG A 116 -12.64 9.61 2.81
N ALA A 117 -13.56 8.95 3.50
CA ALA A 117 -14.87 9.53 3.81
C ALA A 117 -14.74 10.83 4.62
N GLN A 118 -13.85 10.86 5.62
CA GLN A 118 -13.61 12.07 6.42
C GLN A 118 -12.99 13.22 5.62
N CYS A 119 -12.05 12.92 4.72
CA CYS A 119 -11.44 13.94 3.86
C CYS A 119 -12.45 14.53 2.86
N SER A 120 -13.32 13.69 2.28
CA SER A 120 -14.37 14.15 1.36
C SER A 120 -15.43 15.01 2.05
N GLN A 121 -15.82 14.65 3.28
CA GLN A 121 -16.81 15.41 4.08
C GLN A 121 -16.30 16.78 4.55
N ARG A 122 -14.98 16.94 4.71
CA ARG A 122 -14.35 18.21 5.12
C ARG A 122 -13.91 19.10 3.95
N SER A 123 -14.08 18.62 2.72
CA SER A 123 -13.76 19.37 1.50
C SER A 123 -14.97 20.07 0.88
N THR A 124 -16.15 19.99 1.51
CA THR A 124 -17.33 20.77 1.14
C THR A 124 -17.20 22.17 1.73
N PRO A 125 -17.32 23.25 0.92
CA PRO A 125 -17.14 24.62 1.37
C PRO A 125 -18.17 25.06 2.42
#